data_AF-A0A7S4KF44-F1
#
_entry.id   AF-A0A7S4KF44-F1
#
_cell.length_a   1.000
_cell.length_b   1.000
_cell.length_c   1.000
_cell.angle_alpha   90.00
_cell.angle_beta   90.00
_cell.angle_gamma   90.00
#
_symmetry.space_group_name_H-M   'P 1'
#
loop_
_entity.id
_entity.type
_entity.pdbx_description
1 polymer ?
#
loop_
_entity_poly.entity_id
_entity_poly.type
_entity_poly.pdbx_seq_one_letter_code
_entity_poly.pdbx_strand_id
1 'polypeptide(L)'
;FARFGHPLIVLNLVKSTEKKRREGILRHELTEAMIQINASLPPEYRIIYIPWDFHKAFAKAKDEDVDVITIMNSIAEQAIRNTGIFHSGTQLAANEKRNKTFPIEGGVPYAEGQVGRFQSGVVRSNCIDSLDRTNAAQYVTGKVAYGWQLYTLGLTASPLVDFDDDVVSLLVDMYQGMGNKLAVQYGGSNLAHTFSTYRDRNLVSKSRDLFTTITRFH
;
A
#
# COMPACT_ATOMS: atom_id res chain seq x y z
N PHE A 1 19.03 -7.18 4.13
CA PHE A 1 18.53 -8.53 3.80
C PHE A 1 18.34 -9.42 5.03
N ALA A 2 19.30 -9.54 5.96
CA ALA A 2 19.28 -10.51 7.06
C ALA A 2 17.96 -10.65 7.85
N ARG A 3 17.22 -9.56 8.10
CA ARG A 3 15.99 -9.60 8.90
C ARG A 3 14.71 -9.86 8.12
N PHE A 4 14.60 -9.31 6.91
CA PHE A 4 13.35 -9.30 6.14
C PHE A 4 13.44 -10.05 4.81
N GLY A 5 14.62 -10.53 4.42
CA GLY A 5 14.84 -11.14 3.12
C GLY A 5 14.82 -10.14 1.97
N HIS A 6 14.39 -10.61 0.80
CA HIS A 6 14.24 -9.90 -0.47
C HIS A 6 12.87 -10.29 -1.08
N PRO A 7 12.15 -9.38 -1.76
CA PRO A 7 12.55 -8.02 -2.13
C PRO A 7 12.40 -6.98 -1.02
N LEU A 8 13.30 -5.98 -1.03
CA LEU A 8 13.11 -4.75 -0.29
C LEU A 8 12.43 -3.74 -1.21
N ILE A 9 11.20 -3.36 -0.88
CA ILE A 9 10.40 -2.41 -1.65
C ILE A 9 10.35 -1.10 -0.86
N VAL A 10 10.80 -0.01 -1.45
CA VAL A 10 10.79 1.33 -0.83
C VAL A 10 9.78 2.20 -1.56
N LEU A 11 8.66 2.48 -0.89
CA LEU A 11 7.61 3.37 -1.40
C LEU A 11 7.84 4.78 -0.86
N ASN A 12 8.33 5.68 -1.72
CA ASN A 12 8.64 7.05 -1.34
C ASN A 12 7.50 8.01 -1.69
N LEU A 13 6.79 8.48 -0.67
CA LEU A 13 5.57 9.31 -0.74
C LEU A 13 5.84 10.82 -0.72
N VAL A 14 7.12 11.20 -0.73
CA VAL A 14 7.61 12.57 -0.59
C VAL A 14 7.22 13.41 -1.81
N LYS A 15 6.82 14.66 -1.60
CA LYS A 15 6.40 15.57 -2.68
C LYS A 15 7.51 15.79 -3.69
N SER A 16 7.13 15.81 -4.96
CA SER A 16 7.99 16.12 -6.10
C SER A 16 7.96 17.60 -6.48
N THR A 17 6.88 18.32 -6.13
CA THR A 17 6.73 19.74 -6.46
C THR A 17 6.18 20.50 -5.26
N GLU A 18 6.86 21.58 -4.87
CA GLU A 18 6.49 22.43 -3.74
C GLU A 18 6.86 23.90 -4.03
N LYS A 19 6.10 24.84 -3.45
CA LYS A 19 6.42 26.28 -3.55
C LYS A 19 7.78 26.64 -2.93
N LYS A 20 8.12 26.01 -1.80
CA LYS A 20 9.44 26.09 -1.17
C LYS A 20 10.03 24.69 -1.14
N ARG A 21 11.15 24.48 -1.83
CA ARG A 21 11.77 23.17 -2.03
C ARG A 21 12.34 22.64 -0.71
N ARG A 22 11.56 21.85 0.03
CA ARG A 22 11.97 21.21 1.29
C ARG A 22 12.00 19.69 1.14
N GLU A 23 10.84 19.10 0.86
CA GLU A 23 10.69 17.67 0.59
C GLU A 23 11.45 17.26 -0.68
N GLY A 24 11.46 18.13 -1.70
CA GLY A 24 12.10 17.85 -2.99
C GLY A 24 13.63 17.70 -2.96
N ILE A 25 14.32 18.25 -1.96
CA ILE A 25 15.77 18.05 -1.78
C ILE A 25 16.00 16.61 -1.31
N LEU A 26 15.34 16.23 -0.22
CA LEU A 26 15.47 14.89 0.36
C LEU A 26 14.98 13.79 -0.58
N ARG A 27 13.95 14.06 -1.41
CA ARG A 27 13.53 13.15 -2.48
C ARG A 27 14.65 12.89 -3.49
N HIS A 28 15.38 13.94 -3.88
CA HIS A 28 16.49 13.81 -4.81
C HIS A 28 17.62 13.00 -4.19
N GLU A 29 18.09 13.39 -2.99
CA GLU A 29 19.17 12.68 -2.28
C GLU A 29 18.85 11.21 -2.05
N LEU A 30 17.62 10.89 -1.63
CA LEU A 30 17.20 9.49 -1.45
C LEU A 30 17.20 8.72 -2.78
N THR A 31 16.81 9.37 -3.88
CA THR A 31 16.81 8.74 -5.21
C THR A 31 18.23 8.43 -5.66
N GLU A 32 19.16 9.39 -5.53
CA GLU A 32 20.58 9.18 -5.83
C GLU A 32 21.18 8.07 -4.95
N ALA A 33 20.89 8.07 -3.65
CA ALA A 33 21.34 7.01 -2.76
C ALA A 33 20.82 5.63 -3.17
N MET A 34 19.55 5.51 -3.57
CA MET A 34 18.99 4.24 -4.06
C MET A 34 19.65 3.78 -5.36
N ILE A 35 19.98 4.69 -6.28
CA ILE A 35 20.71 4.38 -7.52
C ILE A 35 22.09 3.82 -7.19
N GLN A 36 22.84 4.51 -6.32
CA GLN A 36 24.19 4.09 -5.93
C GLN A 36 24.18 2.74 -5.21
N ILE A 37 23.25 2.54 -4.27
CA ILE A 37 23.08 1.27 -3.58
C ILE A 37 22.78 0.15 -4.58
N ASN A 38 21.82 0.35 -5.49
CA ASN A 38 21.45 -0.66 -6.49
C ASN A 38 22.55 -0.94 -7.51
N ALA A 39 23.45 0.01 -7.79
CA ALA A 39 24.62 -0.21 -8.62
C ALA A 39 25.63 -1.16 -7.96
N SER A 40 25.69 -1.16 -6.61
CA SER A 40 26.55 -2.06 -5.83
C SER A 40 25.94 -3.44 -5.57
N LEU A 41 24.63 -3.62 -5.82
CA LEU A 41 23.91 -4.86 -5.57
C LEU A 41 23.78 -5.72 -6.83
N PRO A 42 23.84 -7.07 -6.70
CA PRO A 42 23.46 -7.97 -7.78
C PRO A 42 22.03 -7.69 -8.26
N PRO A 43 21.70 -7.87 -9.56
CA PRO A 43 20.40 -7.55 -10.14
C PRO A 43 19.21 -8.12 -9.36
N GLU A 44 19.34 -9.35 -8.87
CA GLU A 44 18.34 -10.09 -8.11
C GLU A 44 18.13 -9.57 -6.69
N TYR A 45 19.05 -8.77 -6.14
CA TYR A 45 18.92 -8.20 -4.79
C TYR A 45 18.65 -6.70 -4.81
N ARG A 46 18.51 -6.09 -5.99
CA ARG A 46 18.23 -4.66 -6.10
C ARG A 46 16.94 -4.29 -5.36
N ILE A 47 17.01 -3.15 -4.69
CA ILE A 47 15.89 -2.54 -3.99
C ILE A 47 14.91 -2.02 -5.04
N ILE A 48 13.65 -2.41 -4.90
CA ILE A 48 12.56 -1.89 -5.74
C ILE A 48 12.17 -0.53 -5.19
N TYR A 49 12.64 0.54 -5.81
CA TYR A 49 12.36 1.91 -5.39
C TYR A 49 11.19 2.50 -6.19
N ILE A 50 10.13 2.91 -5.48
CA ILE A 50 8.89 3.44 -6.06
C ILE A 50 8.70 4.89 -5.60
N PRO A 51 9.15 5.88 -6.39
CA PRO A 51 9.02 7.29 -6.04
C PRO A 51 7.65 7.83 -6.46
N TRP A 52 6.64 7.71 -5.59
CA TRP A 52 5.26 8.08 -5.88
C TRP A 52 4.80 9.32 -5.09
N ASP A 53 4.59 10.44 -5.77
CA ASP A 53 4.13 11.67 -5.11
C ASP A 53 2.64 11.58 -4.75
N PHE A 54 2.39 11.22 -3.49
CA PHE A 54 1.06 11.08 -2.92
C PHE A 54 0.23 12.36 -3.05
N HIS A 55 0.83 13.53 -2.82
CA HIS A 55 0.11 14.80 -2.85
C HIS A 55 -0.31 15.16 -4.28
N LYS A 56 0.61 15.00 -5.22
CA LYS A 56 0.34 15.23 -6.64
C LYS A 56 -0.71 14.26 -7.19
N ALA A 57 -0.72 13.01 -6.74
CA ALA A 57 -1.75 12.04 -7.11
C ALA A 57 -3.15 12.52 -6.70
N PHE A 58 -3.33 12.99 -5.46
CA PHE A 58 -4.59 13.57 -5.00
C PHE A 58 -4.95 14.91 -5.65
N ALA A 59 -3.96 15.70 -6.08
CA ALA A 59 -4.22 16.91 -6.85
C ALA A 59 -4.76 16.57 -8.24
N LYS A 60 -4.10 15.65 -8.96
CA LYS A 60 -4.50 15.19 -10.31
C LYS A 60 -5.82 14.43 -10.32
N ALA A 61 -6.13 13.69 -9.26
CA ALA A 61 -7.41 12.99 -9.10
C ALA A 61 -8.64 13.90 -9.24
N LYS A 62 -8.48 15.21 -8.94
CA LYS A 62 -9.55 16.19 -9.10
C LYS A 62 -9.76 16.65 -10.54
N ASP A 63 -8.73 16.55 -11.37
CA ASP A 63 -8.71 17.10 -12.73
C ASP A 63 -8.85 16.00 -13.81
N GLU A 64 -8.46 14.75 -13.50
CA GLU A 64 -8.32 13.66 -14.47
C GLU A 64 -9.18 12.41 -14.13
N ASP A 65 -10.11 12.50 -13.16
CA ASP A 65 -10.94 11.37 -12.63
C ASP A 65 -10.11 10.11 -12.26
N VAL A 66 -8.90 10.36 -11.76
CA VAL A 66 -7.96 9.30 -11.34
C VAL A 66 -8.24 8.90 -9.90
N ASP A 67 -8.63 7.65 -9.67
CA ASP A 67 -8.78 7.12 -8.32
C ASP A 67 -7.42 6.79 -7.69
N VAL A 68 -6.95 7.68 -6.80
CA VAL A 68 -5.69 7.50 -6.06
C VAL A 68 -5.68 6.21 -5.26
N ILE A 69 -6.83 5.81 -4.70
CA ILE A 69 -6.94 4.60 -3.88
C ILE A 69 -6.72 3.37 -4.75
N THR A 70 -7.25 3.36 -5.98
CA THR A 70 -6.98 2.30 -6.96
C THR A 70 -5.48 2.20 -7.29
N ILE A 71 -4.78 3.32 -7.49
CA ILE A 71 -3.32 3.31 -7.73
C ILE A 71 -2.57 2.75 -6.51
N MET A 72 -2.91 3.20 -5.31
CA MET A 72 -2.32 2.67 -4.08
C MET A 72 -2.55 1.18 -3.92
N ASN A 73 -3.77 0.73 -4.22
CA ASN A 73 -4.14 -0.67 -4.14
C ASN A 73 -3.32 -1.50 -5.14
N SER A 74 -3.09 -0.98 -6.35
CA SER A 74 -2.23 -1.63 -7.35
C SER A 74 -0.75 -1.73 -6.91
N ILE A 75 -0.20 -0.65 -6.34
CA ILE A 75 1.16 -0.66 -5.78
C ILE A 75 1.27 -1.68 -4.63
N ALA A 76 0.28 -1.68 -3.73
CA ALA A 76 0.22 -2.61 -2.61
C ALA A 76 0.07 -4.06 -3.08
N GLU A 77 -0.78 -4.32 -4.07
CA GLU A 77 -1.00 -5.64 -4.66
C GLU A 77 0.29 -6.21 -5.24
N GLN A 78 0.99 -5.44 -6.08
CA GLN A 78 2.29 -5.86 -6.62
C GLN A 78 3.30 -6.12 -5.49
N ALA A 79 3.32 -5.26 -4.48
CA ALA A 79 4.25 -5.40 -3.38
C ALA A 79 3.99 -6.65 -2.52
N ILE A 80 2.73 -6.99 -2.25
CA ILE A 80 2.35 -8.21 -1.53
C ILE A 80 2.58 -9.45 -2.39
N ARG A 81 2.29 -9.41 -3.70
CA ARG A 81 2.61 -10.52 -4.61
C ARG A 81 4.12 -10.80 -4.66
N ASN A 82 4.95 -9.75 -4.61
CA ASN A 82 6.41 -9.86 -4.65
C ASN A 82 7.04 -10.27 -3.30
N THR A 83 6.44 -9.88 -2.18
CA THR A 83 6.98 -10.21 -0.84
C THR A 83 6.38 -11.49 -0.25
N GLY A 84 5.22 -11.89 -0.75
CA GLY A 84 4.41 -12.95 -0.20
C GLY A 84 3.81 -12.59 1.17
N ILE A 85 3.09 -13.55 1.73
CA ILE A 85 2.53 -13.46 3.09
C ILE A 85 3.03 -14.64 3.91
N PHE A 86 3.08 -14.46 5.22
CA PHE A 86 3.22 -15.57 6.16
C PHE A 86 1.88 -16.27 6.37
N HIS A 87 1.88 -17.59 6.35
CA HIS A 87 0.74 -18.41 6.78
C HIS A 87 1.24 -19.73 7.36
N SER A 88 0.87 -20.01 8.61
CA SER A 88 1.17 -21.24 9.33
C SER A 88 0.02 -22.23 9.19
N GLY A 89 0.01 -23.01 8.11
CA GLY A 89 -1.01 -24.02 7.88
C GLY A 89 -0.72 -24.82 6.62
N THR A 90 -1.40 -25.95 6.44
CA THR A 90 -1.28 -26.72 5.20
C THR A 90 -1.92 -25.97 4.04
N GLN A 91 -1.39 -26.15 2.84
CA GLN A 91 -2.03 -25.63 1.64
C GLN A 91 -3.41 -26.30 1.45
N LEU A 92 -4.46 -25.49 1.35
CA LEU A 92 -5.79 -26.01 1.03
C LEU A 92 -5.83 -26.49 -0.42
N ALA A 93 -6.36 -27.69 -0.66
CA ALA A 93 -6.51 -28.25 -2.02
C ALA A 93 -7.31 -27.34 -2.97
N ALA A 94 -8.29 -26.60 -2.43
CA ALA A 94 -9.01 -25.58 -3.19
C ALA A 94 -8.07 -24.46 -3.70
N ASN A 95 -7.12 -24.03 -2.86
CA ASN A 95 -6.15 -22.99 -3.23
C ASN A 95 -5.09 -23.49 -4.19
N GLU A 96 -4.72 -24.77 -4.16
CA GLU A 96 -3.83 -25.35 -5.18
C GLU A 96 -4.42 -25.20 -6.59
N LYS A 97 -5.72 -25.40 -6.75
CA LYS A 97 -6.42 -25.16 -8.03
C LYS A 97 -6.53 -23.67 -8.37
N ARG A 98 -6.91 -22.84 -7.39
CA ARG A 98 -7.15 -21.41 -7.59
C ARG A 98 -5.87 -20.57 -7.74
N ASN A 99 -4.72 -21.05 -7.26
CA ASN A 99 -3.42 -20.36 -7.38
C ASN A 99 -3.03 -20.07 -8.84
N LYS A 100 -3.60 -20.79 -9.82
CA LYS A 100 -3.42 -20.47 -11.25
C LYS A 100 -4.05 -19.14 -11.64
N THR A 101 -5.11 -18.72 -10.95
CA THR A 101 -5.83 -17.45 -11.19
C THR A 101 -5.19 -16.29 -10.45
N PHE A 102 -4.70 -16.54 -9.23
CA PHE A 102 -4.11 -15.52 -8.36
C PHE A 102 -2.73 -15.96 -7.84
N PRO A 103 -1.67 -15.86 -8.65
CA PRO A 103 -0.34 -16.28 -8.23
C PRO A 103 0.33 -15.24 -7.33
N ILE A 104 0.79 -15.66 -6.16
CA ILE A 104 1.81 -14.93 -5.37
C ILE A 104 3.18 -15.37 -5.89
N GLU A 105 3.96 -14.43 -6.39
CA GLU A 105 5.22 -14.68 -7.08
C GLU A 105 6.41 -14.81 -6.10
N GLY A 106 6.36 -14.08 -4.99
CA GLY A 106 7.38 -14.10 -3.96
C GLY A 106 6.98 -14.83 -2.67
N GLY A 107 7.84 -14.68 -1.67
CA GLY A 107 7.78 -15.50 -0.46
C GLY A 107 8.40 -16.89 -0.69
N VAL A 108 8.47 -17.66 0.39
CA VAL A 108 8.75 -19.09 0.33
C VAL A 108 7.41 -19.81 0.19
N PRO A 109 7.14 -20.49 -0.93
CA PRO A 109 5.87 -21.19 -1.15
C PRO A 109 5.73 -22.43 -0.25
N TYR A 110 4.59 -23.09 -0.34
CA TYR A 110 4.44 -24.44 0.21
C TYR A 110 5.36 -25.41 -0.53
N ALA A 111 5.98 -26.32 0.21
CA ALA A 111 6.85 -27.35 -0.32
C ALA A 111 6.59 -28.66 0.42
N GLU A 112 6.98 -29.79 -0.19
CA GLU A 112 6.90 -31.09 0.47
C GLU A 112 7.70 -31.08 1.78
N GLY A 113 7.08 -31.55 2.86
CA GLY A 113 7.68 -31.52 4.21
C GLY A 113 7.67 -30.14 4.90
N GLN A 114 7.16 -29.08 4.26
CA GLN A 114 7.02 -27.75 4.86
C GLN A 114 5.57 -27.42 5.17
N VAL A 115 5.27 -27.13 6.43
CA VAL A 115 3.96 -26.60 6.82
C VAL A 115 4.00 -25.07 6.70
N GLY A 116 3.12 -24.52 5.89
CA GLY A 116 3.00 -23.09 5.72
C GLY A 116 3.86 -22.50 4.60
N ARG A 117 3.69 -21.18 4.45
CA ARG A 117 4.47 -20.33 3.56
C ARG A 117 5.02 -19.15 4.34
N PHE A 118 6.15 -18.61 3.88
CA PHE A 118 6.84 -17.52 4.57
C PHE A 118 6.90 -16.28 3.69
N GLN A 119 6.73 -15.12 4.31
CA GLN A 119 7.03 -13.85 3.66
C GLN A 119 8.54 -13.73 3.47
N SER A 120 8.98 -13.35 2.27
CA SER A 120 10.36 -13.00 1.96
C SER A 120 10.33 -11.61 1.33
N GLY A 121 10.73 -10.60 2.09
CA GLY A 121 10.73 -9.21 1.67
C GLY A 121 9.82 -8.34 2.53
N VAL A 122 9.91 -7.02 2.32
CA VAL A 122 9.11 -6.03 3.05
C VAL A 122 8.89 -4.77 2.23
N VAL A 123 7.75 -4.13 2.46
CA VAL A 123 7.44 -2.79 1.95
C VAL A 123 7.73 -1.76 3.03
N ARG A 124 8.60 -0.80 2.72
CA ARG A 124 8.90 0.34 3.57
C ARG A 124 8.34 1.60 2.94
N SER A 125 7.31 2.18 3.55
CA SER A 125 6.85 3.52 3.19
C SER A 125 7.76 4.58 3.79
N ASN A 126 8.12 5.58 2.99
CA ASN A 126 8.88 6.74 3.41
C ASN A 126 8.08 8.01 3.14
N CYS A 127 8.04 8.90 4.10
CA CYS A 127 7.48 10.23 3.95
C CYS A 127 8.20 11.20 4.88
N ILE A 128 8.11 12.50 4.56
CA ILE A 128 8.66 13.57 5.39
C ILE A 128 7.50 14.32 6.02
N ASP A 129 7.56 14.52 7.33
CA ASP A 129 6.65 15.35 8.14
C ASP A 129 5.15 15.01 8.01
N SER A 130 4.80 13.77 7.62
CA SER A 130 3.40 13.37 7.49
C SER A 130 3.20 11.90 7.84
N LEU A 131 2.81 11.69 9.10
CA LEU A 131 2.35 10.40 9.59
C LEU A 131 1.07 9.96 8.87
N ASP A 132 0.20 10.89 8.46
CA ASP A 132 -1.04 10.59 7.74
C ASP A 132 -0.77 9.83 6.43
N ARG A 133 0.19 10.31 5.62
CA ARG A 133 0.55 9.68 4.33
C ARG A 133 1.12 8.28 4.52
N THR A 134 2.00 8.09 5.51
CA THR A 134 2.57 6.76 5.81
C THR A 134 1.52 5.82 6.37
N ASN A 135 0.60 6.29 7.21
CA ASN A 135 -0.47 5.47 7.77
C ASN A 135 -1.47 5.04 6.68
N ALA A 136 -1.83 5.93 5.76
CA ALA A 136 -2.67 5.59 4.61
C ALA A 136 -2.03 4.51 3.72
N ALA A 137 -0.73 4.64 3.42
CA ALA A 137 -0.01 3.62 2.65
C ALA A 137 0.05 2.27 3.38
N GLN A 138 0.35 2.28 4.68
CA GLN A 138 0.36 1.07 5.51
C GLN A 138 -1.01 0.40 5.56
N TYR A 139 -2.09 1.18 5.71
CA TYR A 139 -3.44 0.65 5.70
C TYR A 139 -3.78 -0.04 4.38
N VAL A 140 -3.52 0.61 3.23
CA VAL A 140 -3.82 0.01 1.92
C VAL A 140 -3.00 -1.27 1.70
N THR A 141 -1.71 -1.27 2.06
CA THR A 141 -0.89 -2.50 2.04
C THR A 141 -1.43 -3.58 2.96
N GLY A 142 -1.88 -3.20 4.16
CA GLY A 142 -2.48 -4.11 5.14
C GLY A 142 -3.78 -4.73 4.66
N LYS A 143 -4.65 -3.95 4.02
CA LYS A 143 -5.91 -4.44 3.41
C LYS A 143 -5.62 -5.49 2.34
N VAL A 144 -4.69 -5.21 1.45
CA VAL A 144 -4.29 -6.17 0.41
C VAL A 144 -3.77 -7.46 1.03
N ALA A 145 -2.85 -7.36 1.99
CA ALA A 145 -2.33 -8.53 2.70
C ALA A 145 -3.45 -9.32 3.39
N TYR A 146 -4.42 -8.63 3.99
CA TYR A 146 -5.58 -9.23 4.63
C TYR A 146 -6.46 -10.00 3.63
N GLY A 147 -6.70 -9.46 2.45
CA GLY A 147 -7.42 -10.17 1.38
C GLY A 147 -6.72 -11.46 0.96
N TRP A 148 -5.40 -11.42 0.79
CA TRP A 148 -4.59 -12.61 0.52
C TRP A 148 -4.62 -13.63 1.66
N GLN A 149 -4.68 -13.19 2.91
CA GLN A 149 -4.82 -14.07 4.08
C GLN A 149 -6.18 -14.77 4.10
N LEU A 150 -7.27 -14.03 3.93
CA LEU A 150 -8.64 -14.59 3.87
C LEU A 150 -8.77 -15.64 2.75
N TYR A 151 -8.23 -15.33 1.58
CA TYR A 151 -8.19 -16.24 0.45
C TYR A 151 -7.35 -17.49 0.77
N THR A 152 -6.18 -17.33 1.40
CA THR A 152 -5.30 -18.44 1.79
C THR A 152 -5.97 -19.36 2.81
N LEU A 153 -6.79 -18.81 3.71
CA LEU A 153 -7.60 -19.55 4.68
C LEU A 153 -8.86 -20.19 4.06
N GLY A 154 -9.15 -19.92 2.78
CA GLY A 154 -10.32 -20.45 2.09
C GLY A 154 -11.64 -19.72 2.43
N LEU A 155 -11.57 -18.59 3.12
CA LEU A 155 -12.74 -17.80 3.54
C LEU A 155 -13.34 -16.99 2.38
N THR A 156 -12.51 -16.62 1.40
CA THR A 156 -12.94 -15.92 0.18
C THR A 156 -12.55 -16.70 -1.07
N ALA A 157 -13.29 -16.46 -2.16
CA ALA A 157 -13.02 -17.05 -3.47
C ALA A 157 -11.88 -16.33 -4.23
N SER A 158 -11.60 -15.08 -3.85
CA SER A 158 -10.61 -14.18 -4.45
C SER A 158 -9.85 -13.43 -3.33
N PRO A 159 -8.57 -13.09 -3.52
CA PRO A 159 -7.84 -12.22 -2.60
C PRO A 159 -8.24 -10.75 -2.72
N LEU A 160 -9.02 -10.38 -3.74
CA LEU A 160 -9.54 -9.03 -3.92
C LEU A 160 -10.71 -8.81 -2.95
N VAL A 161 -10.55 -7.85 -2.03
CA VAL A 161 -11.56 -7.46 -1.05
C VAL A 161 -11.94 -6.00 -1.30
N ASP A 162 -13.22 -5.66 -1.21
CA ASP A 162 -13.67 -4.28 -1.40
C ASP A 162 -13.29 -3.40 -0.20
N PHE A 163 -13.15 -2.10 -0.40
CA PHE A 163 -13.01 -1.16 0.71
C PHE A 163 -14.30 -1.04 1.55
N ASP A 164 -15.45 -1.37 0.96
CA ASP A 164 -16.75 -1.28 1.63
C ASP A 164 -17.19 -2.59 2.31
N ASP A 165 -16.39 -3.65 2.23
CA ASP A 165 -16.66 -4.90 2.95
C ASP A 165 -16.56 -4.70 4.48
N ASP A 166 -17.50 -5.27 5.25
CA ASP A 166 -17.54 -5.14 6.72
C ASP A 166 -16.24 -5.57 7.39
N VAL A 167 -15.61 -6.63 6.87
CA VAL A 167 -14.33 -7.14 7.37
C VAL A 167 -13.16 -6.16 7.15
N VAL A 168 -13.27 -5.28 6.15
CA VAL A 168 -12.29 -4.22 5.88
C VAL A 168 -12.58 -3.00 6.74
N SER A 169 -13.85 -2.69 7.03
CA SER A 169 -14.23 -1.61 7.95
C SER A 169 -13.57 -1.78 9.32
N LEU A 170 -13.60 -2.99 9.89
CA LEU A 170 -12.90 -3.27 11.15
C LEU A 170 -11.38 -3.05 11.05
N LEU A 171 -10.78 -3.42 9.92
CA LEU A 171 -9.36 -3.20 9.67
C LEU A 171 -9.04 -1.70 9.60
N VAL A 172 -9.88 -0.89 8.95
CA VAL A 172 -9.75 0.57 8.92
C VAL A 172 -9.68 1.13 10.34
N ASP A 173 -10.61 0.72 11.20
CA ASP A 173 -10.69 1.21 12.58
C ASP A 173 -9.42 0.87 13.38
N MET A 174 -8.88 -0.34 13.18
CA MET A 174 -7.62 -0.75 13.81
C MET A 174 -6.44 0.11 13.35
N TYR A 175 -6.30 0.37 12.05
CA TYR A 175 -5.23 1.21 11.51
C TYR A 175 -5.40 2.69 11.90
N GLN A 176 -6.63 3.17 12.03
CA GLN A 176 -6.91 4.51 12.53
C GLN A 176 -6.53 4.64 14.02
N GLY A 177 -6.89 3.64 14.84
CA GLY A 177 -6.48 3.59 16.24
C GLY A 177 -4.96 3.52 16.42
N MET A 178 -4.27 2.72 15.61
CA MET A 178 -2.81 2.66 15.58
C MET A 178 -2.21 4.01 15.19
N GLY A 179 -2.68 4.60 14.10
CA GLY A 179 -2.20 5.89 13.62
C GLY A 179 -2.37 7.01 14.65
N ASN A 180 -3.50 7.06 15.35
CA ASN A 180 -3.73 8.04 16.41
C ASN A 180 -2.74 7.89 17.57
N LYS A 181 -2.46 6.66 18.02
CA LYS A 181 -1.47 6.42 19.09
C LYS A 181 -0.07 6.87 18.67
N LEU A 182 0.31 6.60 17.43
CA LEU A 182 1.60 7.07 16.89
C LEU A 182 1.64 8.60 16.79
N ALA A 183 0.56 9.24 16.33
CA ALA A 183 0.49 10.69 16.21
C ALA A 183 0.69 11.37 17.57
N VAL A 184 0.04 10.86 18.62
CA VAL A 184 0.18 11.37 19.99
C VAL A 184 1.64 11.29 20.46
N GLN A 185 2.35 10.21 20.14
CA GLN A 185 3.76 10.05 20.52
C GLN A 185 4.71 11.02 19.81
N TYR A 186 4.44 11.35 18.55
CA TYR A 186 5.33 12.18 17.74
C TYR A 186 5.00 13.68 17.76
N GLY A 187 3.72 14.04 17.88
CA GLY A 187 3.24 15.41 17.74
C GLY A 187 2.34 15.89 18.88
N GLY A 188 2.03 15.04 19.86
CA GLY A 188 1.15 15.39 20.99
C GLY A 188 -0.33 15.49 20.65
N SER A 189 -0.73 15.13 19.42
CA SER A 189 -2.13 15.18 18.93
C SER A 189 -2.46 13.96 18.06
N ASN A 190 -3.75 13.73 17.81
CA ASN A 190 -4.20 12.66 16.90
C ASN A 190 -3.82 12.93 15.43
N LEU A 191 -4.05 11.95 14.55
CA LEU A 191 -3.85 12.14 13.10
C LEU A 191 -4.70 13.31 12.58
N ALA A 192 -4.12 14.10 11.68
CA ALA A 192 -4.81 15.24 11.08
C ALA A 192 -5.81 14.79 9.99
N HIS A 193 -5.56 13.63 9.37
CA HIS A 193 -6.44 13.06 8.36
C HIS A 193 -6.74 11.59 8.63
N THR A 194 -8.03 11.26 8.64
CA THR A 194 -8.53 9.88 8.73
C THR A 194 -8.52 9.21 7.36
N PHE A 195 -8.59 7.88 7.32
CA PHE A 195 -8.80 7.16 6.07
C PHE A 195 -10.11 7.60 5.39
N SER A 196 -11.16 7.84 6.18
CA SER A 196 -12.41 8.43 5.67
C SER A 196 -12.17 9.76 4.95
N THR A 197 -11.26 10.62 5.42
CA THR A 197 -10.94 11.87 4.72
C THR A 197 -10.34 11.63 3.32
N TYR A 198 -9.54 10.58 3.15
CA TYR A 198 -8.97 10.23 1.84
C TYR A 198 -10.00 9.56 0.92
N ARG A 199 -10.87 8.70 1.47
CA ARG A 199 -11.99 8.09 0.73
C ARG A 199 -13.04 9.13 0.33
N ASP A 200 -13.43 10.00 1.25
CA ASP A 200 -14.40 11.06 1.02
C ASP A 200 -13.86 12.11 0.06
N ARG A 201 -12.54 12.37 0.02
CA ARG A 201 -11.96 13.20 -1.05
C ARG A 201 -12.13 12.59 -2.45
N ASN A 202 -12.14 11.25 -2.57
CA ASN A 202 -12.44 10.56 -3.83
C ASN A 202 -13.96 10.45 -4.11
N LEU A 203 -14.82 10.41 -3.09
CA LEU A 203 -16.27 10.43 -3.25
C LEU A 203 -16.81 11.84 -3.54
N VAL A 204 -16.26 12.86 -2.87
CA VAL A 204 -16.64 14.27 -3.05
C VAL A 204 -16.25 14.76 -4.44
N SER A 205 -15.13 14.30 -5.01
CA SER A 205 -14.81 14.58 -6.43
C SER A 205 -15.89 14.01 -7.35
N LYS A 206 -16.28 12.73 -7.18
CA LYS A 206 -17.37 12.10 -7.95
C LYS A 206 -18.72 12.82 -7.78
N SER A 207 -19.04 13.28 -6.57
CA SER A 207 -20.29 14.02 -6.31
C SER A 207 -20.29 15.43 -6.90
N ARG A 208 -19.13 16.14 -6.90
CA ARG A 208 -19.03 17.47 -7.54
C ARG A 208 -19.26 17.38 -9.03
N ASP A 209 -18.85 16.30 -9.69
CA ASP A 209 -19.11 16.10 -11.13
C ASP A 209 -20.57 15.81 -11.46
N LEU A 210 -21.30 15.13 -10.57
CA LEU A 210 -22.76 15.01 -10.68
C LEU A 210 -23.46 16.37 -10.52
N PHE A 211 -23.07 17.16 -9.53
CA PHE A 211 -23.67 18.48 -9.28
C PHE A 211 -23.30 19.50 -10.35
N THR A 212 -22.05 19.52 -10.86
CA THR A 212 -21.64 20.42 -11.94
C THR A 212 -22.23 20.04 -13.30
N THR A 213 -22.53 18.75 -13.51
CA THR A 213 -23.27 18.27 -14.70
C THR A 213 -24.74 18.71 -14.65
N ILE A 214 -25.36 18.73 -13.47
CA ILE A 214 -26.75 19.20 -13.30
C ILE A 214 -26.85 20.73 -13.41
N THR A 215 -25.81 21.50 -13.02
CA THR A 215 -25.79 22.97 -13.18
C THR A 215 -25.39 23.46 -14.59
N ARG A 216 -25.20 22.56 -15.56
CA ARG A 216 -24.97 22.94 -16.98
C ARG A 216 -26.15 22.65 -17.92
N PHE A 217 -27.18 21.98 -17.42
CA PHE A 217 -28.44 21.77 -18.12
C PHE A 217 -29.59 22.41 -17.35
N HIS A 218 -29.53 23.73 -17.16
CA HIS A 218 -30.68 24.64 -17.10
C HIS A 218 -30.18 26.08 -17.15
#